data_AF-X1FBA4-F1
#
_entry.id   AF-X1FBA4-F1
#
_cell.length_a   1.000
_cell.length_b   1.000
_cell.length_c   1.000
_cell.angle_alpha   90.00
_cell.angle_beta   90.00
_cell.angle_gamma   90.00
#
_symmetry.space_group_name_H-M   'P 1'
#
loop_
_entity.id
_entity.type
_entity.pdbx_description
1 polymer ?
#
loop_
_entity_poly.entity_id
_entity_poly.type
_entity_poly.pdbx_seq_one_letter_code
_entity_poly.pdbx_strand_id
1 'polypeptide(L)'
;AISLHIPWDIPSDPQGTMELAKSLNLEFDAVNSNTFQDQPDQKHSYKFGSLADVNKDVRDQAIAHNKEVIDYGNALGSKALTVWLADGTTFPGQGNFRNNFQNTLGSLKEIYAHLPADWKVLVEYKPFEPNFYSMAIPDWGTSHLLVSQLGDKAQTLVDLGHHLPNTNIEQIVSILM
;
A
#
# COMPACT_ATOMS: atom_id res chain seq x y z
N ALA A 1 -8.54 -16.61 -6.41
CA ALA A 1 -7.22 -16.35 -5.82
C ALA A 1 -7.39 -15.91 -4.36
N ILE A 2 -6.32 -15.97 -3.56
CA ILE A 2 -6.23 -15.48 -2.18
C ILE A 2 -5.32 -14.26 -2.17
N SER A 3 -5.74 -13.17 -1.52
CA SER A 3 -4.90 -11.98 -1.31
C SER A 3 -4.35 -12.03 0.11
N LEU A 4 -3.02 -12.10 0.22
CA LEU A 4 -2.34 -12.25 1.51
C LEU A 4 -1.98 -10.89 2.10
N HIS A 5 -1.92 -10.81 3.43
CA HIS A 5 -1.54 -9.60 4.14
C HIS A 5 -0.29 -9.84 4.99
N ILE A 6 0.80 -9.12 4.71
CA ILE A 6 2.08 -9.29 5.40
C ILE A 6 2.24 -8.18 6.45
N PRO A 7 2.52 -8.52 7.73
CA PRO A 7 3.10 -9.79 8.20
C PRO A 7 2.13 -10.84 8.78
N TRP A 8 0.81 -10.66 8.69
CA TRP A 8 -0.15 -11.61 9.26
C TRP A 8 -0.03 -13.01 8.65
N ASP A 9 0.23 -13.07 7.35
CA ASP A 9 0.24 -14.30 6.55
C ASP A 9 1.64 -14.66 6.03
N ILE A 10 2.72 -14.35 6.76
CA ILE A 10 4.07 -14.76 6.34
C ILE A 10 4.13 -16.28 6.24
N PRO A 11 4.45 -16.86 5.06
CA PRO A 11 4.55 -18.30 4.92
C PRO A 11 5.80 -18.83 5.64
N SER A 12 5.61 -19.76 6.56
CA SER A 12 6.72 -20.50 7.19
C SER A 12 7.37 -21.50 6.24
N ASP A 13 6.58 -22.05 5.31
CA ASP A 13 7.03 -22.90 4.20
C ASP A 13 6.35 -22.42 2.90
N PRO A 14 7.00 -21.53 2.12
CA PRO A 14 6.46 -21.04 0.86
C PRO A 14 6.17 -22.15 -0.14
N GLN A 15 7.02 -23.19 -0.20
CA GLN A 15 6.85 -24.28 -1.15
C GLN A 15 5.64 -25.13 -0.80
N GLY A 16 5.55 -25.59 0.46
CA GLY A 16 4.39 -26.35 0.92
C GLY A 16 3.08 -25.55 0.82
N THR A 17 3.13 -24.24 1.07
CA THR A 17 1.99 -23.33 0.89
C THR A 17 1.52 -23.29 -0.57
N MET A 18 2.45 -23.16 -1.53
CA MET A 18 2.13 -23.20 -2.95
C MET A 18 1.59 -24.57 -3.40
N GLU A 19 2.18 -25.67 -2.93
CA GLU A 19 1.73 -27.02 -3.25
C GLU A 19 0.30 -27.27 -2.75
N LEU A 20 -0.01 -26.85 -1.52
CA LEU A 20 -1.35 -26.93 -0.97
C LEU A 20 -2.34 -26.07 -1.77
N ALA A 21 -2.00 -24.81 -2.06
CA ALA A 21 -2.87 -23.92 -2.84
C ALA A 21 -3.18 -24.53 -4.21
N LYS A 22 -2.15 -25.06 -4.91
CA LYS A 22 -2.31 -25.74 -6.20
C LYS A 22 -3.21 -26.98 -6.10
N SER A 23 -3.08 -27.78 -5.04
CA SER A 23 -3.94 -28.95 -4.82
C SER A 23 -5.42 -28.59 -4.64
N LEU A 24 -5.70 -27.36 -4.18
CA LEU A 24 -7.03 -26.81 -3.97
C LEU A 24 -7.52 -25.96 -5.15
N ASN A 25 -6.75 -25.89 -6.25
CA ASN A 25 -7.03 -25.02 -7.40
C ASN A 25 -7.14 -23.54 -7.00
N LEU A 26 -6.25 -23.10 -6.10
CA LEU A 26 -6.13 -21.74 -5.61
C LEU A 26 -4.80 -21.12 -6.09
N GLU A 27 -4.83 -19.82 -6.29
CA GLU A 27 -3.70 -18.98 -6.68
C GLU A 27 -3.59 -17.80 -5.71
N PHE A 28 -2.45 -17.12 -5.69
CA PHE A 28 -2.25 -15.92 -4.88
C PHE A 28 -2.35 -14.66 -5.73
N ASP A 29 -3.21 -13.75 -5.31
CA ASP A 29 -3.42 -12.45 -5.94
C ASP A 29 -2.36 -11.44 -5.43
N ALA A 30 -2.63 -10.14 -5.54
CA ALA A 30 -1.82 -9.10 -4.93
C ALA A 30 -1.56 -9.39 -3.44
N VAL A 31 -0.32 -9.15 -3.01
CA VAL A 31 0.06 -9.13 -1.59
C VAL A 31 -0.14 -7.73 -1.03
N ASN A 32 -0.53 -7.63 0.24
CA ASN A 32 -0.84 -6.37 0.91
C ASN A 32 0.17 -6.08 2.02
N SER A 33 0.75 -4.88 2.01
CA SER A 33 1.66 -4.45 3.06
C SER A 33 0.92 -3.89 4.27
N ASN A 34 1.30 -4.31 5.48
CA ASN A 34 0.85 -3.68 6.72
C ASN A 34 1.90 -2.72 7.29
N THR A 35 1.65 -1.41 7.14
CA THR A 35 2.39 -0.36 7.86
C THR A 35 1.44 0.56 8.64
N PHE A 36 0.27 0.06 9.00
CA PHE A 36 -0.74 0.75 9.81
C PHE A 36 -0.84 0.20 11.24
N GLN A 37 -0.10 -0.87 11.52
CA GLN A 37 -0.01 -1.50 12.83
C GLN A 37 1.45 -1.76 13.20
N ASP A 38 1.74 -1.58 14.48
CA ASP A 38 3.03 -1.89 15.09
C ASP A 38 3.24 -3.42 15.25
N GLN A 39 4.41 -3.92 14.84
CA GLN A 39 4.83 -5.32 15.06
C GLN A 39 5.65 -5.49 16.35
N PRO A 40 5.65 -6.67 17.01
CA PRO A 40 6.26 -6.85 18.34
C PRO A 40 7.71 -6.38 18.47
N ASP A 41 8.55 -6.62 17.46
CA ASP A 41 9.99 -6.32 17.49
C ASP A 41 10.40 -5.15 16.58
N GLN A 42 9.43 -4.36 16.10
CA GLN A 42 9.76 -3.26 15.21
C GLN A 42 10.51 -2.15 15.97
N LYS A 43 11.45 -1.50 15.28
CA LYS A 43 12.28 -0.45 15.88
C LYS A 43 11.56 0.90 15.96
N HIS A 44 10.78 1.22 14.94
CA HIS A 44 10.07 2.49 14.81
C HIS A 44 8.56 2.24 14.75
N SER A 45 7.79 2.98 15.56
CA SER A 45 6.32 2.93 15.56
C SER A 45 5.73 3.65 14.37
N TYR A 46 4.62 3.14 13.83
CA TYR A 46 3.83 3.77 12.77
C TYR A 46 2.72 4.68 13.28
N LYS A 47 2.71 5.00 14.59
CA LYS A 47 1.70 5.83 15.23
C LYS A 47 1.42 7.17 14.53
N PHE A 48 2.44 7.80 13.94
CA PHE A 48 2.32 9.10 13.25
C PHE A 48 2.45 9.01 11.73
N GLY A 49 2.46 7.79 11.19
CA GLY A 49 2.65 7.52 9.78
C GLY A 49 3.69 6.44 9.53
N SER A 50 3.81 6.06 8.27
CA SER A 50 4.74 5.10 7.73
C SER A 50 5.48 5.71 6.55
N LEU A 51 4.96 5.57 5.32
CA LEU A 51 5.60 6.08 4.10
C LEU A 51 5.53 7.61 3.98
N ALA A 52 4.61 8.28 4.70
CA ALA A 52 4.49 9.74 4.73
C ALA A 52 5.17 10.38 5.95
N ASP A 53 5.70 9.57 6.90
CA ASP A 53 6.22 10.06 8.19
C ASP A 53 7.32 11.09 7.99
N VAL A 54 7.41 12.08 8.88
CA VAL A 54 8.43 13.14 8.82
C VAL A 54 9.83 12.60 9.10
N ASN A 55 9.94 11.56 9.94
CA ASN A 55 11.19 10.89 10.27
C ASN A 55 11.58 9.93 9.15
N LYS A 56 12.75 10.15 8.56
CA LYS A 56 13.28 9.30 7.49
C LYS A 56 13.47 7.85 7.94
N ASP A 57 13.88 7.61 9.18
CA ASP A 57 14.12 6.24 9.66
C ASP A 57 12.82 5.41 9.73
N VAL A 58 11.68 6.06 10.03
CA VAL A 58 10.35 5.42 9.99
C VAL A 58 9.98 5.07 8.55
N ARG A 59 10.22 6.00 7.61
CA ARG A 59 9.97 5.76 6.17
C ARG A 59 10.85 4.64 5.63
N ASP A 60 12.14 4.64 5.96
CA ASP A 60 13.09 3.61 5.53
C ASP A 60 12.68 2.22 6.04
N GLN A 61 12.18 2.12 7.27
CA GLN A 61 11.62 0.88 7.81
C GLN A 61 10.37 0.43 7.03
N ALA A 62 9.43 1.34 6.73
CA ALA A 62 8.22 1.03 5.99
C ALA A 62 8.50 0.66 4.51
N ILE A 63 9.49 1.31 3.89
CA ILE A 63 9.99 0.97 2.54
C ILE A 63 10.62 -0.42 2.55
N ALA A 64 11.47 -0.72 3.53
CA ALA A 64 12.10 -2.04 3.67
C ALA A 64 11.03 -3.14 3.81
N HIS A 65 10.03 -2.93 4.67
CA HIS A 65 8.90 -3.85 4.81
C HIS A 65 8.19 -4.10 3.48
N ASN A 66 7.85 -3.05 2.72
CA ASN A 66 7.20 -3.22 1.41
C ASN A 66 8.04 -4.02 0.41
N LYS A 67 9.38 -3.89 0.46
CA LYS A 67 10.28 -4.72 -0.37
C LYS A 67 10.26 -6.19 0.09
N GLU A 68 10.24 -6.46 1.39
CA GLU A 68 10.06 -7.81 1.92
C GLU A 68 8.71 -8.41 1.49
N VAL A 69 7.62 -7.63 1.50
CA VAL A 69 6.31 -8.07 1.00
C VAL A 69 6.37 -8.48 -0.47
N ILE A 70 7.06 -7.70 -1.31
CA ILE A 70 7.31 -8.06 -2.72
C ILE A 70 8.07 -9.38 -2.82
N ASP A 71 9.13 -9.54 -2.02
CA ASP A 71 9.95 -10.75 -2.04
C ASP A 71 9.16 -12.01 -1.62
N TYR A 72 8.32 -11.90 -0.58
CA TYR A 72 7.40 -12.97 -0.18
C TYR A 72 6.36 -13.28 -1.27
N GLY A 73 5.74 -12.26 -1.85
CA GLY A 73 4.77 -12.43 -2.92
C GLY A 73 5.41 -13.07 -4.16
N ASN A 74 6.66 -12.73 -4.49
CA ASN A 74 7.38 -13.33 -5.61
C ASN A 74 7.67 -14.82 -5.35
N ALA A 75 8.00 -15.19 -4.11
CA ALA A 75 8.18 -16.58 -3.73
C ALA A 75 6.89 -17.41 -3.81
N LEU A 76 5.71 -16.76 -3.74
CA LEU A 76 4.39 -17.39 -3.83
C LEU A 76 3.73 -17.27 -5.22
N GLY A 77 4.42 -16.64 -6.17
CA GLY A 77 3.93 -16.45 -7.54
C GLY A 77 2.95 -15.29 -7.73
N SER A 78 2.79 -14.41 -6.73
CA SER A 78 2.06 -13.14 -6.88
C SER A 78 2.73 -12.25 -7.93
N LYS A 79 1.95 -11.29 -8.46
CA LYS A 79 2.36 -10.34 -9.49
C LYS A 79 2.00 -8.90 -9.14
N ALA A 80 1.55 -8.63 -7.92
CA ALA A 80 1.19 -7.29 -7.53
C ALA A 80 1.40 -7.05 -6.04
N LEU A 81 1.74 -5.80 -5.72
CA LEU A 81 1.72 -5.25 -4.37
C LEU A 81 0.56 -4.26 -4.27
N THR A 82 -0.31 -4.42 -3.28
CA THR A 82 -1.27 -3.37 -2.88
C THR A 82 -0.71 -2.60 -1.68
N VAL A 83 -0.70 -1.26 -1.83
CA VAL A 83 -0.30 -0.33 -0.78
C VAL A 83 -1.51 0.52 -0.39
N TRP A 84 -2.05 0.24 0.78
CA TRP A 84 -2.97 1.12 1.50
C TRP A 84 -2.25 1.73 2.69
N LEU A 85 -2.44 3.03 2.93
CA LEU A 85 -1.79 3.75 4.02
C LEU A 85 -2.81 4.31 5.00
N ALA A 86 -2.54 4.07 6.28
CA ALA A 86 -3.20 4.75 7.38
C ALA A 86 -2.68 6.19 7.60
N ASP A 87 -1.57 6.56 6.95
CA ASP A 87 -0.90 7.85 7.07
C ASP A 87 -1.85 9.04 6.90
N GLY A 88 -1.77 10.00 7.82
CA GLY A 88 -2.69 11.12 7.87
C GLY A 88 -2.50 11.97 9.10
N THR A 89 -3.50 12.79 9.41
CA THR A 89 -3.53 13.58 10.64
C THR A 89 -4.93 13.60 11.25
N THR A 90 -4.99 13.78 12.57
CA THR A 90 -6.26 13.87 13.33
C THR A 90 -6.60 15.31 13.75
N PHE A 91 -5.65 16.25 13.66
CA PHE A 91 -5.89 17.65 14.04
C PHE A 91 -5.35 18.63 12.98
N PRO A 92 -6.03 19.78 12.78
CA PRO A 92 -5.49 20.89 12.01
C PRO A 92 -4.10 21.32 12.49
N GLY A 93 -3.16 21.46 11.56
CA GLY A 93 -1.79 21.87 11.84
C GLY A 93 -0.85 20.78 12.36
N GLN A 94 -1.31 19.54 12.55
CA GLN A 94 -0.46 18.42 12.99
C GLN A 94 0.61 18.03 11.97
N GLY A 95 0.30 18.16 10.67
CA GLY A 95 1.19 17.78 9.58
C GLY A 95 1.13 18.80 8.44
N ASN A 96 2.19 18.82 7.63
CA ASN A 96 2.24 19.61 6.40
C ASN A 96 1.86 18.71 5.22
N PHE A 97 0.70 18.96 4.60
CA PHE A 97 0.16 18.10 3.54
C PHE A 97 1.09 17.96 2.33
N ARG A 98 1.83 19.02 1.98
CA ARG A 98 2.80 18.97 0.88
C ARG A 98 3.98 18.08 1.21
N ASN A 99 4.54 18.20 2.42
CA ASN A 99 5.64 17.35 2.86
C ASN A 99 5.18 15.89 2.97
N ASN A 100 3.98 15.64 3.49
CA ASN A 100 3.40 14.29 3.55
C ASN A 100 3.31 13.69 2.14
N PHE A 101 2.75 14.42 1.16
CA PHE A 101 2.68 13.97 -0.22
C PHE A 101 4.07 13.69 -0.82
N GLN A 102 5.05 14.59 -0.61
CA GLN A 102 6.41 14.41 -1.12
C GLN A 102 7.11 13.21 -0.50
N ASN A 103 6.91 12.98 0.80
CA ASN A 103 7.41 11.81 1.51
C ASN A 103 6.78 10.53 0.96
N THR A 104 5.45 10.48 0.83
CA THR A 104 4.73 9.35 0.24
C THR A 104 5.24 9.03 -1.17
N LEU A 105 5.37 10.05 -2.03
CA LEU A 105 5.89 9.87 -3.38
C LEU A 105 7.33 9.37 -3.38
N GLY A 106 8.20 9.92 -2.52
CA GLY A 106 9.58 9.47 -2.39
C GLY A 106 9.68 8.01 -1.99
N SER A 107 8.93 7.61 -0.96
CA SER A 107 8.88 6.24 -0.48
C SER A 107 8.33 5.27 -1.54
N LEU A 108 7.25 5.65 -2.24
CA LEU A 108 6.68 4.84 -3.32
C LEU A 108 7.65 4.69 -4.50
N LYS A 109 8.47 5.69 -4.82
CA LYS A 109 9.52 5.56 -5.86
C LYS A 109 10.56 4.51 -5.50
N GLU A 110 10.97 4.44 -4.24
CA GLU A 110 11.92 3.43 -3.78
C GLU A 110 11.33 2.01 -3.80
N ILE A 111 10.05 1.86 -3.46
CA ILE A 111 9.32 0.59 -3.57
C ILE A 111 9.16 0.20 -5.04
N TYR A 112 8.75 1.15 -5.89
CA TYR A 112 8.55 0.93 -7.32
C TYR A 112 9.83 0.46 -8.02
N ALA A 113 10.99 1.00 -7.63
CA ALA A 113 12.29 0.60 -8.17
C ALA A 113 12.66 -0.86 -7.83
N HIS A 114 12.10 -1.43 -6.76
CA HIS A 114 12.30 -2.82 -6.35
C HIS A 114 11.35 -3.81 -7.05
N LEU A 115 10.25 -3.33 -7.63
CA LEU A 115 9.27 -4.20 -8.30
C LEU A 115 9.92 -4.99 -9.45
N PRO A 116 9.64 -6.30 -9.57
CA PRO A 116 9.94 -7.05 -10.78
C PRO A 116 9.33 -6.42 -12.05
N ALA A 117 9.81 -6.82 -13.22
CA ALA A 117 9.40 -6.23 -14.49
C ALA A 117 7.94 -6.56 -14.84
N ASP A 118 7.46 -7.74 -14.45
CA ASP A 118 6.11 -8.25 -14.70
C ASP A 118 5.13 -7.97 -13.55
N TRP A 119 5.53 -7.13 -12.59
CA TRP A 119 4.71 -6.78 -11.44
C TRP A 119 3.95 -5.47 -11.61
N LYS A 120 2.88 -5.32 -10.82
CA LYS A 120 2.18 -4.06 -10.59
C LYS A 120 2.30 -3.60 -9.13
N VAL A 121 2.18 -2.29 -8.93
CA VAL A 121 1.86 -1.71 -7.62
C VAL A 121 0.52 -0.98 -7.70
N LEU A 122 -0.36 -1.29 -6.76
CA LEU A 122 -1.71 -0.79 -6.67
C LEU A 122 -1.78 0.16 -5.48
N VAL A 123 -1.99 1.45 -5.74
CA VAL A 123 -2.05 2.49 -4.68
C VAL A 123 -3.50 2.76 -4.36
N GLU A 124 -3.91 2.32 -3.17
CA GLU A 124 -5.26 2.47 -2.67
C GLU A 124 -5.42 3.82 -1.95
N TYR A 125 -6.54 4.51 -2.21
CA TYR A 125 -6.91 5.72 -1.50
C TYR A 125 -8.01 5.46 -0.48
N LYS A 126 -8.06 6.30 0.56
CA LYS A 126 -9.15 6.32 1.52
C LYS A 126 -9.30 7.71 2.15
N PRO A 127 -10.51 8.29 2.20
CA PRO A 127 -10.71 9.68 2.63
C PRO A 127 -10.50 9.92 4.12
N PHE A 128 -10.77 8.93 4.96
CA PHE A 128 -10.61 8.99 6.42
C PHE A 128 -10.54 7.57 7.01
N GLU A 129 -10.23 7.48 8.30
CA GLU A 129 -9.96 6.26 9.07
C GLU A 129 -8.64 5.58 8.66
N PRO A 130 -7.66 5.45 9.59
CA PRO A 130 -7.75 5.74 11.02
C PRO A 130 -7.51 7.21 11.39
N ASN A 131 -7.11 8.05 10.43
CA ASN A 131 -6.98 9.49 10.65
C ASN A 131 -8.29 10.21 10.31
N PHE A 132 -8.65 11.21 11.11
CA PHE A 132 -10.00 11.82 11.07
C PHE A 132 -10.02 13.29 10.65
N TYR A 133 -8.88 13.85 10.24
CA TYR A 133 -8.81 15.21 9.68
C TYR A 133 -8.25 15.23 8.26
N SER A 134 -7.13 14.54 8.00
CA SER A 134 -6.58 14.38 6.65
C SER A 134 -5.99 12.99 6.48
N MET A 135 -6.00 12.45 5.27
CA MET A 135 -5.25 11.25 4.88
C MET A 135 -4.14 11.63 3.89
N ALA A 136 -3.07 10.85 3.82
CA ALA A 136 -1.98 11.06 2.85
C ALA A 136 -2.46 10.80 1.41
N ILE A 137 -3.39 9.87 1.23
CA ILE A 137 -3.98 9.51 -0.06
C ILE A 137 -5.52 9.51 0.10
N PRO A 138 -6.16 10.69 0.19
CA PRO A 138 -7.57 10.79 0.56
C PRO A 138 -8.54 10.39 -0.56
N ASP A 139 -8.11 10.46 -1.81
CA ASP A 139 -8.98 10.28 -2.96
C ASP A 139 -8.25 9.73 -4.19
N TRP A 140 -9.05 9.36 -5.19
CA TRP A 140 -8.60 8.87 -6.49
C TRP A 140 -7.70 9.85 -7.23
N GLY A 141 -7.90 11.17 -7.06
CA GLY A 141 -7.08 12.20 -7.69
C GLY A 141 -5.65 12.21 -7.14
N THR A 142 -5.52 12.07 -5.83
CA THR A 142 -4.22 11.98 -5.15
C THR A 142 -3.52 10.66 -5.47
N SER A 143 -4.25 9.54 -5.46
CA SER A 143 -3.69 8.25 -5.89
C SER A 143 -3.22 8.31 -7.35
N HIS A 144 -4.05 8.82 -8.26
CA HIS A 144 -3.71 8.98 -9.68
C HIS A 144 -2.47 9.87 -9.87
N LEU A 145 -2.36 10.96 -9.11
CA LEU A 145 -1.19 11.83 -9.15
C LEU A 145 0.08 11.13 -8.67
N LEU A 146 0.00 10.27 -7.64
CA LEU A 146 1.15 9.49 -7.19
C LEU A 146 1.57 8.47 -8.25
N VAL A 147 0.64 7.67 -8.76
CA VAL A 147 0.99 6.58 -9.71
C VAL A 147 1.49 7.11 -11.05
N SER A 148 0.93 8.23 -11.55
CA SER A 148 1.41 8.89 -12.77
C SER A 148 2.85 9.43 -12.65
N GLN A 149 3.37 9.60 -11.43
CA GLN A 149 4.74 10.01 -11.16
C GLN A 149 5.71 8.83 -10.93
N LEU A 150 5.21 7.58 -10.94
CA LEU A 150 6.01 6.37 -10.79
C LEU A 150 6.34 5.74 -12.15
N GLY A 151 5.31 5.34 -12.91
CA GLY A 151 5.44 4.73 -14.24
C GLY A 151 4.42 3.62 -14.50
N ASP A 152 4.56 2.93 -15.63
CA ASP A 152 3.56 2.02 -16.21
C ASP A 152 3.21 0.79 -15.34
N LYS A 153 4.01 0.47 -14.31
CA LYS A 153 3.72 -0.59 -13.35
C LYS A 153 2.82 -0.13 -12.20
N ALA A 154 2.52 1.16 -12.07
CA ALA A 154 1.71 1.70 -10.98
C ALA A 154 0.29 2.02 -11.44
N GLN A 155 -0.70 1.62 -10.65
CA GLN A 155 -2.12 1.87 -10.92
C GLN A 155 -2.86 2.25 -9.63
N THR A 156 -3.97 2.95 -9.77
CA THR A 156 -4.85 3.28 -8.65
C THR A 156 -5.76 2.09 -8.35
N LEU A 157 -5.87 1.72 -7.07
CA LEU A 157 -6.86 0.75 -6.59
C LEU A 157 -8.09 1.48 -6.07
N VAL A 158 -9.28 1.02 -6.49
CA VAL A 158 -10.58 1.57 -6.08
C VAL A 158 -11.24 0.57 -5.13
N ASP A 159 -11.29 0.90 -3.84
CA ASP A 159 -12.19 0.26 -2.88
C ASP A 159 -13.54 1.00 -2.89
N LEU A 160 -14.64 0.28 -3.04
CA LEU A 160 -15.98 0.86 -3.15
C LEU A 160 -16.39 1.67 -1.91
N GLY A 161 -15.96 1.27 -0.72
CA GLY A 161 -16.24 1.94 0.55
C GLY A 161 -15.38 3.18 0.80
N HIS A 162 -14.34 3.43 0.01
CA HIS A 162 -13.34 4.46 0.27
C HIS A 162 -13.64 5.78 -0.46
N HIS A 163 -14.88 6.24 -0.36
CA HIS A 163 -15.34 7.46 -1.00
C HIS A 163 -16.16 8.32 -0.04
N LEU A 164 -16.24 9.62 -0.32
CA LEU A 164 -17.16 10.50 0.39
C LEU A 164 -18.61 10.17 0.01
N PRO A 165 -19.59 10.48 0.88
CA PRO A 165 -21.00 10.21 0.61
C PRO A 165 -21.45 10.77 -0.75
N ASN A 166 -22.26 9.97 -1.48
CA ASN A 166 -22.82 10.30 -2.80
C ASN A 166 -21.79 10.45 -3.94
N THR A 167 -20.54 10.01 -3.76
CA THR A 167 -19.57 9.95 -4.86
C THR A 167 -20.07 9.00 -5.95
N ASN A 168 -20.01 9.43 -7.21
CA ASN A 168 -20.25 8.55 -8.35
C ASN A 168 -18.99 7.71 -8.61
N ILE A 169 -18.98 6.47 -8.12
CA ILE A 169 -17.80 5.59 -8.15
C ILE A 169 -17.58 5.05 -9.56
N GLU A 170 -18.64 4.66 -10.27
CA GLU A 170 -18.54 4.17 -11.64
C GLU A 170 -17.97 5.22 -12.61
N GLN A 171 -18.22 6.51 -12.38
CA GLN A 171 -17.57 7.59 -13.11
C GLN A 171 -16.06 7.62 -12.86
N ILE A 172 -15.61 7.47 -11.60
CA ILE A 172 -14.18 7.39 -11.26
C ILE A 172 -13.53 6.20 -11.97
N VAL A 173 -14.17 5.02 -11.90
CA VAL A 173 -13.70 3.83 -12.60
C VAL A 173 -13.56 4.09 -14.10
N SER A 174 -14.55 4.72 -14.74
CA SER A 174 -14.51 5.02 -16.19
C SER A 174 -13.36 5.94 -16.61
N ILE A 175 -12.84 6.78 -15.69
CA ILE A 175 -11.75 7.72 -15.94
C ILE A 175 -10.38 7.06 -15.72
N LEU A 176 -10.29 6.10 -14.79
CA LEU A 176 -9.04 5.41 -14.43
C LEU A 176 -8.69 4.22 -15.32
N MET A 177 -9.64 3.76 -16.16
CA MET A 177 -9.45 2.65 -17.11
C MET A 177 -8.42 2.93 -18.21
#